data_AF-A0A8X6WHG2-F1
#
_entry.id   AF-A0A8X6WHG2-F1
#
_cell.length_a   1.000
_cell.length_b   1.000
_cell.length_c   1.000
_cell.angle_alpha   90.00
_cell.angle_beta   90.00
_cell.angle_gamma   90.00
#
_symmetry.space_group_name_H-M   'P 1'
#
loop_
_entity.id
_entity.type
_entity.pdbx_description
1 polymer ?
#
loop_
_entity_poly.entity_id
_entity_poly.type
_entity_poly.pdbx_seq_one_letter_code
_entity_poly.pdbx_strand_id
1 'polypeptide(L)'
;MDEILTTARDLELEVNEDDIEELIMGHEDELTIEELQEILNEEHQETQRNVSPSEQEEDERGPMPTSAIKELLKKWEAVRAMVLEWHPNQADVSRVEELYNDNAINYFRKIPKKREKQSTLDMFFNAP
;
A
#
# COMPACT_ATOMS: atom_id res chain seq x y z
N MET A 1 -17.13 -18.96 -27.43
CA MET A 1 -16.20 -19.64 -28.35
C MET A 1 -16.70 -19.57 -29.79
N ASP A 2 -17.78 -20.29 -30.13
CA ASP A 2 -18.28 -20.39 -31.52
C ASP A 2 -18.65 -19.05 -32.17
N GLU A 3 -19.22 -18.12 -31.40
CA GLU A 3 -19.57 -16.77 -31.87
C GLU A 3 -18.32 -15.95 -32.25
N ILE A 4 -17.24 -16.08 -31.47
CA ILE A 4 -15.96 -15.38 -31.70
C ILE A 4 -15.27 -15.96 -32.92
N LEU A 5 -15.21 -17.29 -33.05
CA LEU A 5 -14.65 -17.98 -34.21
C LEU A 5 -15.42 -17.67 -35.51
N THR A 6 -16.75 -17.55 -35.42
CA THR A 6 -17.59 -17.15 -36.56
C THR A 6 -17.31 -15.71 -36.96
N THR A 7 -17.22 -14.79 -35.99
CA THR A 7 -16.91 -13.37 -36.23
C THR A 7 -15.50 -13.19 -36.81
N ALA A 8 -14.51 -13.92 -36.30
CA ALA A 8 -13.14 -13.91 -36.82
C ALA A 8 -13.10 -14.39 -38.28
N ARG A 9 -13.85 -15.45 -38.60
CA ARG A 9 -13.98 -15.95 -39.97
C ARG A 9 -14.62 -14.93 -40.91
N ASP A 10 -15.65 -14.21 -40.45
CA ASP A 10 -16.30 -13.15 -41.22
C ASP A 10 -15.39 -11.94 -41.45
N LEU A 11 -14.41 -11.71 -40.56
CA LEU A 11 -13.36 -10.71 -40.69
C LEU A 11 -12.11 -11.22 -41.44
N GLU A 12 -12.17 -12.41 -42.03
CA GLU A 12 -11.05 -13.09 -42.71
C GLU A 12 -9.81 -13.27 -41.82
N LEU A 13 -9.99 -13.35 -40.51
CA LEU A 13 -8.93 -13.63 -39.53
C LEU A 13 -8.82 -15.14 -39.30
N GLU A 14 -7.59 -15.65 -39.33
CA GLU A 14 -7.28 -17.01 -38.93
C GLU A 14 -7.01 -17.03 -37.42
N VAL A 15 -8.02 -17.47 -36.67
CA VAL A 15 -8.01 -17.57 -35.20
C VAL A 15 -8.46 -18.98 -34.84
N ASN A 16 -7.69 -19.65 -33.98
CA ASN A 16 -8.00 -20.96 -33.45
C ASN A 16 -8.45 -20.86 -31.97
N GLU A 17 -8.81 -22.01 -31.38
CA GLU A 17 -9.27 -22.09 -30.00
C GLU A 17 -8.16 -21.72 -28.99
N ASP A 18 -6.92 -22.15 -29.24
CA ASP A 18 -5.76 -21.85 -28.42
C ASP A 18 -5.46 -20.33 -28.40
N ASP A 19 -5.63 -19.62 -29.53
CA ASP A 19 -5.43 -18.18 -29.64
C ASP A 19 -6.44 -17.39 -28.78
N ILE A 20 -7.66 -17.92 -28.63
CA ILE A 20 -8.72 -17.31 -27.81
C ILE A 20 -8.46 -17.62 -26.33
N GLU A 21 -8.02 -18.83 -26.00
CA GLU A 21 -7.64 -19.19 -24.64
C GLU A 21 -6.45 -18.35 -24.13
N GLU A 22 -5.43 -18.14 -24.97
CA GLU A 22 -4.29 -17.26 -24.65
C GLU A 22 -4.77 -15.82 -24.36
N LEU A 23 -5.69 -15.30 -25.18
CA LEU A 23 -6.25 -13.97 -24.99
C LEU A 23 -7.05 -13.86 -23.69
N ILE A 24 -7.88 -14.86 -23.37
CA ILE A 24 -8.67 -14.87 -22.14
C ILE A 24 -7.75 -14.95 -20.91
N MET A 25 -6.74 -15.83 -20.94
CA MET A 25 -5.76 -15.95 -19.87
C MET A 25 -4.94 -14.66 -19.67
N GLY A 26 -4.57 -13.97 -20.76
CA GLY A 26 -3.85 -12.70 -20.68
C GLY A 26 -4.65 -11.60 -19.99
N HIS A 27 -5.98 -11.66 -20.04
CA HIS A 27 -6.89 -10.70 -19.42
C HIS A 27 -7.38 -11.13 -18.03
N GLU A 28 -7.07 -12.33 -17.54
CA GLU A 28 -7.56 -12.84 -16.24
C GLU A 28 -7.04 -12.02 -15.05
N ASP A 29 -5.81 -11.51 -15.16
CA ASP A 29 -5.15 -10.70 -14.13
C ASP A 29 -5.28 -9.17 -14.36
N GLU A 30 -5.96 -8.75 -15.42
CA GLU A 30 -6.21 -7.32 -15.69
C GLU A 30 -7.35 -6.79 -14.82
N LEU A 31 -7.18 -5.58 -14.27
CA LEU A 31 -8.26 -4.89 -13.55
C LEU A 31 -9.41 -4.59 -14.50
N THR A 32 -10.62 -4.89 -14.06
CA THR A 32 -11.86 -4.51 -14.75
C THR A 32 -12.02 -2.98 -14.78
N ILE A 33 -12.82 -2.48 -15.73
CA ILE A 33 -13.12 -1.05 -15.85
C ILE A 33 -13.78 -0.53 -14.56
N GLU A 34 -14.60 -1.36 -13.93
CA GLU A 34 -15.27 -1.09 -12.67
C GLU A 34 -14.27 -0.94 -11.51
N GLU A 35 -13.31 -1.86 -11.38
CA GLU A 35 -12.25 -1.78 -10.35
C GLU A 35 -11.36 -0.54 -10.54
N LEU A 36 -11.04 -0.19 -11.79
CA LEU A 36 -10.30 1.05 -12.08
C LEU A 36 -11.09 2.30 -11.69
N GLN A 37 -12.42 2.31 -11.90
CA GLN A 37 -13.28 3.41 -11.45
C GLN A 37 -13.38 3.51 -9.93
N GLU A 38 -13.38 2.37 -9.22
CA GLU A 38 -13.36 2.34 -7.77
C GLU A 38 -12.07 2.97 -7.22
N ILE A 39 -10.90 2.54 -7.73
CA ILE A 39 -9.59 3.08 -7.35
C ILE A 39 -9.53 4.60 -7.56
N LEU A 40 -10.02 5.08 -8.70
CA LEU A 40 -9.99 6.51 -9.04
C LEU A 40 -10.92 7.34 -8.12
N ASN A 41 -12.07 6.78 -7.74
CA ASN A 41 -12.97 7.42 -6.78
C ASN A 41 -12.39 7.46 -5.36
N GLU A 42 -11.71 6.40 -4.93
CA GLU A 42 -11.01 6.35 -3.63
C GLU A 42 -9.89 7.40 -3.55
N GLU A 43 -9.04 7.48 -4.58
CA GLU A 43 -7.95 8.47 -4.65
C GLU A 43 -8.50 9.91 -4.59
N HIS A 44 -9.60 10.18 -5.29
CA HIS A 44 -10.22 11.50 -5.29
C HIS A 44 -10.81 11.86 -3.91
N GLN A 45 -11.41 10.90 -3.22
CA GLN A 45 -11.96 11.10 -1.88
C GLN A 45 -10.87 11.32 -0.83
N GLU A 46 -9.76 10.58 -0.92
CA GLU A 46 -8.61 10.74 -0.02
C GLU A 46 -7.91 12.09 -0.24
N THR A 47 -7.76 12.51 -1.49
CA THR A 47 -7.21 13.84 -1.84
C THR A 47 -8.04 14.96 -1.23
N GLN A 48 -9.37 14.88 -1.27
CA GLN A 48 -10.27 15.89 -0.68
C GLN A 48 -10.20 15.93 0.86
N ARG A 49 -9.96 14.79 1.52
CA ARG A 49 -9.81 14.73 2.99
C ARG A 49 -8.51 15.34 3.48
N ASN A 50 -7.44 15.27 2.68
CA ASN A 50 -6.09 15.69 3.07
C ASN A 50 -5.82 17.20 2.88
N VAL A 51 -6.80 18.00 2.40
CA VAL A 51 -6.61 19.44 2.09
C VAL A 51 -6.69 20.35 3.33
N SER A 52 -6.93 19.82 4.54
CA SER A 52 -6.92 20.65 5.75
C SER A 52 -5.64 20.40 6.56
N PRO A 53 -4.63 21.29 6.47
CA PRO A 53 -3.45 21.18 7.31
C PRO A 53 -3.81 21.72 8.70
N SER A 54 -4.18 20.81 9.60
CA SER A 54 -4.21 21.13 11.03
C SER A 54 -2.80 20.98 11.59
N GLU A 55 -2.07 22.09 11.62
CA GLU A 55 -0.82 22.20 12.37
C GLU A 55 -1.17 22.23 13.85
N GLN A 56 -1.00 21.10 14.54
CA GLN A 56 -1.22 20.91 15.98
C GLN A 56 -2.68 20.67 16.41
N GLU A 57 -3.26 19.56 15.99
CA GLU A 57 -4.24 18.88 16.84
C GLU A 57 -3.50 17.93 17.78
N GLU A 58 -3.53 18.22 19.08
CA GLU A 58 -3.36 17.17 20.09
C GLU A 58 -4.48 16.16 19.84
N ASP A 59 -4.17 15.11 19.08
CA ASP A 59 -5.09 14.06 18.69
C ASP A 59 -5.74 13.47 19.96
N GLU A 60 -7.03 13.74 20.17
CA GLU A 60 -7.84 13.24 21.29
C GLU A 60 -7.87 11.70 21.35
N ARG A 61 -7.38 11.04 20.30
CA ARG A 61 -7.34 9.58 20.09
C ARG A 61 -6.44 8.82 21.07
N GLY A 62 -5.67 9.50 21.91
CA GLY A 62 -4.76 8.87 22.87
C GLY A 62 -3.59 8.14 22.19
N PRO A 63 -2.62 7.62 22.97
CA PRO A 63 -1.42 7.04 22.40
C PRO A 63 -1.70 5.71 21.69
N MET A 64 -1.33 5.60 20.41
CA MET A 64 -1.49 4.39 19.59
C MET A 64 -0.96 3.12 20.30
N PRO A 65 -1.72 2.01 20.38
CA PRO A 65 -1.28 0.78 21.04
C PRO A 65 0.03 0.22 20.47
N THR A 66 0.88 -0.39 21.31
CA THR A 66 2.18 -0.94 20.87
C THR A 66 2.03 -2.04 19.82
N SER A 67 0.96 -2.84 19.89
CA SER A 67 0.63 -3.85 18.87
C SER A 67 0.35 -3.22 17.51
N ALA A 68 -0.46 -2.17 17.47
CA ALA A 68 -0.79 -1.43 16.25
C ALA A 68 0.45 -0.76 15.64
N ILE A 69 1.35 -0.21 16.48
CA ILE A 69 2.64 0.33 16.02
C ILE A 69 3.49 -0.76 15.37
N LYS A 70 3.58 -1.95 15.98
CA LYS A 70 4.34 -3.08 15.40
C LYS A 70 3.76 -3.52 14.06
N GLU A 71 2.44 -3.57 13.94
CA GLU A 71 1.75 -3.92 12.69
C GLU A 71 2.03 -2.88 11.59
N LEU A 72 1.93 -1.59 11.92
CA LEU A 72 2.26 -0.50 11.00
C LEU A 72 3.70 -0.63 10.47
N LEU A 73 4.66 -0.85 11.37
CA LEU A 73 6.06 -1.02 10.97
C LEU A 73 6.25 -2.25 10.06
N LYS A 74 5.51 -3.34 10.30
CA LYS A 74 5.56 -4.53 9.45
C LYS A 74 4.99 -4.25 8.05
N LYS A 75 3.85 -3.55 7.96
CA LYS A 75 3.24 -3.18 6.68
C LYS A 75 4.17 -2.26 5.88
N TRP A 76 4.79 -1.29 6.54
CA TRP A 76 5.77 -0.41 5.90
C TRP A 76 6.94 -1.19 5.29
N GLU A 77 7.55 -2.13 6.02
CA GLU A 77 8.66 -2.92 5.46
C GLU A 77 8.21 -3.80 4.28
N ALA A 78 6.97 -4.30 4.28
CA ALA A 78 6.42 -5.06 3.15
C ALA A 78 6.26 -4.18 1.90
N VAL A 79 5.65 -3.00 2.04
CA VAL A 79 5.50 -2.02 0.95
C VAL A 79 6.86 -1.61 0.41
N ARG A 80 7.79 -1.28 1.31
CA ARG A 80 9.16 -0.91 0.96
C ARG A 80 9.83 -1.99 0.11
N ALA A 81 9.77 -3.25 0.54
CA ALA A 81 10.39 -4.36 -0.17
C ALA A 81 9.82 -4.51 -1.59
N MET A 82 8.48 -4.45 -1.73
CA MET A 82 7.82 -4.54 -3.03
C MET A 82 8.23 -3.39 -3.96
N VAL A 83 8.23 -2.15 -3.47
CA VAL A 83 8.56 -0.99 -4.30
C VAL A 83 10.04 -1.03 -4.73
N LEU A 84 10.96 -1.41 -3.84
CA LEU A 84 12.38 -1.59 -4.19
C LEU A 84 12.60 -2.75 -5.16
N GLU A 85 11.78 -3.79 -5.14
CA GLU A 85 11.95 -4.93 -6.05
C GLU A 85 11.49 -4.59 -7.48
N TRP A 86 10.36 -3.89 -7.63
CA TRP A 86 9.67 -3.77 -8.91
C TRP A 86 9.80 -2.41 -9.58
N HIS A 87 10.22 -1.36 -8.88
CA HIS A 87 10.28 -0.03 -9.46
C HIS A 87 11.48 0.13 -10.41
N PRO A 88 11.29 0.65 -11.64
CA PRO A 88 12.36 0.75 -12.63
C PRO A 88 13.44 1.78 -12.25
N ASN A 89 13.08 2.84 -11.50
CA ASN A 89 14.03 3.83 -11.00
C ASN A 89 14.30 3.65 -9.50
N GLN A 90 15.38 2.94 -9.19
CA GLN A 90 15.80 2.65 -7.81
C GLN A 90 16.30 3.88 -7.05
N ALA A 91 16.88 4.85 -7.76
CA ALA A 91 17.42 6.05 -7.11
C ALA A 91 16.30 6.95 -6.59
N ASP A 92 15.24 7.12 -7.37
CA ASP A 92 14.07 7.91 -6.95
C ASP A 92 13.35 7.24 -5.77
N VAL A 93 13.15 5.92 -5.83
CA VAL A 93 12.53 5.16 -4.73
C VAL A 93 13.36 5.27 -3.46
N SER A 94 14.67 5.08 -3.53
CA SER A 94 15.54 5.20 -2.35
C SER A 94 15.41 6.58 -1.71
N ARG A 95 15.38 7.65 -2.51
CA ARG A 95 15.22 9.03 -2.00
C ARG A 95 13.87 9.23 -1.31
N VAL A 96 12.78 8.73 -1.89
CA VAL A 96 11.43 8.84 -1.29
C VAL A 96 11.34 8.01 -0.02
N GLU A 97 11.93 6.81 -0.03
CA GLU A 97 12.00 5.92 1.13
C GLU A 97 12.73 6.58 2.31
N GLU A 98 13.90 7.17 2.07
CA GLU A 98 14.66 7.90 3.08
C GLU A 98 13.83 9.03 3.70
N LEU A 99 13.19 9.85 2.84
CA LEU A 99 12.37 10.96 3.29
C LEU A 99 11.17 10.49 4.14
N TYR A 100 10.49 9.43 3.72
CA TYR A 100 9.36 8.87 4.46
C TYR A 100 9.79 8.21 5.78
N ASN A 101 10.94 7.52 5.76
CA ASN A 101 11.54 6.95 6.97
C ASN A 101 11.83 8.03 8.00
N ASP A 102 12.42 9.16 7.57
CA ASP A 102 12.80 10.25 8.47
C ASP A 102 11.61 11.03 9.01
N ASN A 103 10.64 11.35 8.16
CA ASN A 103 9.52 12.21 8.52
C ASN A 103 8.39 11.45 9.25
N ALA A 104 8.13 10.19 8.89
CA ALA A 104 6.99 9.44 9.42
C ALA A 104 7.43 8.24 10.28
N ILE A 105 8.19 7.30 9.71
CA ILE A 105 8.42 6.00 10.35
C ILE A 105 9.31 6.09 11.59
N ASN A 106 10.31 6.97 11.58
CA ASN A 106 11.23 7.15 12.70
C ASN A 106 10.52 7.63 13.98
N TYR A 107 9.40 8.35 13.87
CA TYR A 107 8.55 8.67 15.01
C TYR A 107 8.04 7.40 15.68
N PHE A 108 7.42 6.51 14.90
CA PHE A 108 6.85 5.25 15.40
C PHE A 108 7.91 4.29 15.95
N ARG A 109 9.08 4.19 15.31
CA ARG A 109 10.21 3.36 15.79
C ARG A 109 10.70 3.78 17.18
N LYS A 110 10.53 5.06 17.56
CA LYS A 110 10.96 5.59 18.86
C LYS A 110 9.97 5.29 19.99
N ILE A 111 8.68 5.11 19.70
CA ILE A 111 7.64 4.95 20.72
C ILE A 111 7.84 3.69 21.58
N PRO A 112 8.04 2.47 21.02
CA PRO A 112 8.25 1.27 21.83
C PRO A 112 9.44 1.40 22.77
N LYS A 113 10.55 1.97 22.29
CA LYS A 113 11.76 2.23 23.10
C LYS A 113 11.49 3.16 24.26
N LYS A 114 10.65 4.19 24.06
CA LYS A 114 10.24 5.11 25.15
C LYS A 114 9.37 4.39 26.17
N ARG A 115 8.41 3.57 25.73
CA ARG A 115 7.50 2.82 26.61
C ARG A 115 8.22 1.78 27.45
N GLU A 116 9.18 1.07 26.87
CA GLU A 116 10.02 0.10 27.58
C GLU A 116 10.84 0.78 28.69
N LYS A 117 11.48 1.92 28.38
CA LYS A 117 12.19 2.73 29.38
C LYS A 117 11.27 3.20 30.50
N GLN A 118 10.07 3.70 30.18
CA GLN A 118 9.09 4.12 31.19
C GLN A 118 8.69 2.95 32.08
N SER A 119 8.31 1.82 31.49
CA SER A 119 7.94 0.61 32.24
C SER A 119 9.08 0.12 33.15
N THR A 120 10.33 0.26 32.71
CA THR A 120 11.50 -0.11 33.49
C THR A 120 11.67 0.82 34.68
N LEU A 121 11.62 2.15 34.46
CA LEU A 121 11.70 3.15 35.52
C LEU A 121 10.58 2.98 36.55
N ASP A 122 9.35 2.73 36.09
CA ASP A 122 8.21 2.51 36.96
C ASP A 122 8.42 1.27 37.84
N MET A 123 9.03 0.21 37.32
CA MET A 123 9.38 -0.97 38.11
C MET A 123 10.48 -0.67 39.14
N PHE A 124 11.49 0.13 38.78
CA PHE A 124 12.56 0.51 39.70
C PHE A 124 12.06 1.39 40.86
N PHE A 125 11.23 2.38 40.58
CA PHE A 125 10.73 3.31 41.61
C PHE A 125 9.59 2.73 42.46
N ASN A 126 8.86 1.74 41.94
CA ASN A 126 7.78 1.07 42.67
C ASN A 126 8.21 -0.30 43.25
N ALA A 127 9.50 -0.63 43.22
CA ALA A 127 10.03 -1.82 43.89
C ALA A 127 9.95 -1.65 45.42
N PRO A 128 9.51 -2.68 46.17
CA PRO A 128 9.31 -2.63 47.62
C PRO A 128 10.62 -2.49 48.42
#